data_AF-R9L465-F1
#
_entry.id   AF-R9L465-F1
#
_cell.length_a   1.000
_cell.length_b   1.000
_cell.length_c   1.000
_cell.angle_alpha   90.00
_cell.angle_beta   90.00
_cell.angle_gamma   90.00
#
_symmetry.space_group_name_H-M   'P 1'
#
loop_
_entity.id
_entity.type
_entity.pdbx_description
1 polymer ?
#
loop_
_entity_poly.entity_id
_entity_poly.type
_entity_poly.pdbx_seq_one_letter_code
_entity_poly.pdbx_strand_id
1 'polypeptide(L)'
;MCKIIAIANQKGGVGKTTTTSNLGIGLAKQGKKVLLIDADAQGSLTASLGFTEPDSLEVTLATIMGNLINDEEIEPGEGILHHEEGIDLMPGNIELSGLEVSLVNVMSRETVLRSYIEIAENGLPERKEKKKEDADKPKTKKKGRSKKVCPNCGRKMKQQFIGLQHCKCGMSWKKDIGYFERTGDMVFALERRKVGKKTKQCPVIRYR
;
A
#
# COMPACT_ATOMS: atom_id res chain seq x y z
N MET A 1 21.46 9.85 -1.50
CA MET A 1 22.31 8.64 -1.48
C MET A 1 21.84 7.75 -0.35
N CYS A 2 20.98 6.80 -0.68
CA CYS A 2 20.50 5.77 0.22
C CYS A 2 21.61 4.74 0.49
N LYS A 3 21.57 4.07 1.64
CA LYS A 3 22.47 2.96 1.95
C LYS A 3 21.74 1.65 1.71
N ILE A 4 22.26 0.82 0.80
CA ILE A 4 21.69 -0.49 0.47
C ILE A 4 22.37 -1.55 1.34
N ILE A 5 21.57 -2.37 2.02
CA ILE A 5 22.06 -3.46 2.88
C ILE A 5 21.36 -4.75 2.43
N ALA A 6 22.13 -5.69 1.91
CA ALA A 6 21.63 -7.01 1.52
C ALA A 6 21.82 -8.02 2.66
N ILE A 7 20.74 -8.69 3.06
CA ILE A 7 20.77 -9.79 4.03
C ILE A 7 20.67 -11.11 3.27
N ALA A 8 21.82 -11.70 2.93
CA ALA A 8 21.89 -12.89 2.09
C ALA A 8 22.58 -14.06 2.81
N ASN A 9 21.99 -15.25 2.68
CA ASN A 9 22.57 -16.52 3.11
C ASN A 9 21.84 -17.66 2.38
N GLN A 10 22.58 -18.56 1.75
CA GLN A 10 22.03 -19.69 1.00
C GLN A 10 21.21 -20.64 1.89
N LYS A 11 21.58 -20.79 3.17
CA LYS A 11 20.89 -21.70 4.08
C LYS A 11 19.50 -21.17 4.49
N GLY A 12 18.49 -22.03 4.42
CA GLY A 12 17.15 -21.78 4.94
C GLY A 12 17.13 -21.73 6.48
N GLY A 13 16.18 -20.98 7.06
CA GLY A 13 15.97 -20.97 8.52
C GLY A 13 17.03 -20.29 9.38
N VAL A 14 17.95 -19.53 8.78
CA VAL A 14 19.04 -18.82 9.51
C VAL A 14 18.64 -17.42 10.01
N GLY A 15 17.34 -17.08 9.98
CA GLY A 15 16.84 -15.80 10.49
C GLY A 15 17.03 -14.60 9.56
N LYS A 16 17.21 -14.79 8.24
CA LYS A 16 17.32 -13.69 7.26
C LYS A 16 16.13 -12.73 7.36
N THR A 17 14.92 -13.24 7.18
CA THR A 17 13.65 -12.48 7.23
C THR A 17 13.49 -11.77 8.56
N THR A 18 13.72 -12.48 9.67
CA THR A 18 13.65 -11.93 11.02
C THR A 18 14.66 -10.80 11.22
N THR A 19 15.88 -10.96 10.71
CA THR A 19 16.92 -9.94 10.79
C THR A 19 16.52 -8.72 9.95
N THR A 20 16.05 -8.92 8.72
CA THR A 20 15.62 -7.84 7.83
C THR A 20 14.48 -7.02 8.42
N SER A 21 13.43 -7.66 8.95
CA SER A 21 12.29 -6.94 9.54
C SER A 21 12.69 -6.16 10.80
N ASN A 22 13.39 -6.80 11.74
CA ASN A 22 13.80 -6.17 12.99
C ASN A 22 14.84 -5.06 12.78
N LEU A 23 15.80 -5.26 11.88
CA LEU A 23 16.77 -4.23 11.51
C LEU A 23 16.06 -3.02 10.89
N GLY A 24 15.12 -3.26 9.97
CA GLY A 24 14.35 -2.21 9.33
C GLY A 24 13.54 -1.38 10.31
N ILE A 25 12.77 -2.05 11.16
CA ILE A 25 11.97 -1.41 12.22
C ILE A 25 12.87 -0.67 13.21
N GLY A 26 14.01 -1.26 13.61
CA GLY A 26 14.98 -0.62 14.49
C GLY A 26 15.55 0.67 13.90
N LEU A 27 15.90 0.67 12.62
CA LEU A 27 16.37 1.86 11.91
C LEU A 27 15.26 2.92 11.77
N ALA A 28 14.02 2.50 11.50
CA ALA A 28 12.87 3.41 11.45
C ALA A 28 12.61 4.07 12.81
N LYS A 29 12.73 3.32 13.91
CA LYS A 29 12.64 3.85 15.29
C LYS A 29 13.74 4.86 15.62
N GLN A 30 14.89 4.77 14.96
CA GLN A 30 15.96 5.79 15.02
C GLN A 30 15.73 6.99 14.08
N GLY A 31 14.53 7.11 13.50
CA GLY A 31 14.17 8.22 12.61
C GLY A 31 14.69 8.08 11.18
N LYS A 32 15.22 6.91 10.78
CA LYS A 32 15.65 6.69 9.40
C LYS A 32 14.45 6.38 8.49
N LYS A 33 14.54 6.80 7.23
CA LYS A 33 13.64 6.32 6.16
C LYS A 33 14.15 4.96 5.73
N VAL A 34 13.28 3.96 5.76
CA VAL A 34 13.64 2.56 5.49
C VAL A 34 12.64 1.97 4.53
N LEU A 35 13.14 1.46 3.41
CA LEU A 35 12.42 0.59 2.49
C LEU A 35 12.96 -0.83 2.65
N LEU A 36 12.08 -1.76 3.01
CA LEU A 36 12.35 -3.19 2.96
C LEU A 36 11.91 -3.72 1.61
N ILE A 37 12.70 -4.61 1.02
CA ILE A 37 12.37 -5.27 -0.24
C ILE A 37 12.35 -6.77 0.02
N ASP A 38 11.21 -7.41 -0.23
CA ASP A 38 11.06 -8.85 -0.11
C ASP A 38 11.41 -9.52 -1.44
N ALA A 39 12.66 -9.96 -1.55
CA ALA A 39 13.20 -10.63 -2.74
C ALA A 39 13.16 -12.17 -2.62
N ASP A 40 12.30 -12.72 -1.76
CA ASP A 40 12.08 -14.15 -1.61
C ASP A 40 10.69 -14.51 -2.15
N ALA A 41 10.62 -15.47 -3.09
CA ALA A 41 9.35 -15.93 -3.66
C ALA A 41 8.39 -16.52 -2.61
N GLN A 42 8.89 -16.91 -1.44
CA GLN A 42 8.05 -17.35 -0.32
C GLN A 42 7.30 -16.21 0.36
N GLY A 43 7.62 -14.94 0.07
CA GLY A 43 6.92 -13.78 0.64
C GLY A 43 6.98 -13.69 2.17
N SER A 44 7.98 -14.34 2.79
CA SER A 44 8.03 -14.50 4.25
C SER A 44 8.20 -13.17 4.98
N LEU A 45 8.90 -12.19 4.37
CA LEU A 45 9.03 -10.86 4.95
C LEU A 45 7.69 -10.13 4.88
N THR A 46 7.04 -10.17 3.72
CA THR A 46 5.72 -9.57 3.49
C THR A 46 4.68 -10.12 4.47
N ALA A 47 4.61 -11.44 4.63
CA ALA A 47 3.72 -12.09 5.58
C ALA A 47 4.05 -11.74 7.04
N SER A 48 5.35 -11.68 7.40
CA SER A 48 5.77 -11.33 8.76
C SER A 48 5.42 -9.90 9.18
N LEU A 49 5.16 -9.02 8.21
CA LEU A 49 4.75 -7.63 8.41
C LEU A 49 3.22 -7.45 8.32
N GLY A 50 2.45 -8.55 8.42
CA GLY A 50 0.99 -8.50 8.49
C GLY A 50 0.29 -8.43 7.13
N PHE A 51 1.02 -8.47 6.02
CA PHE A 51 0.45 -8.57 4.67
C PHE A 51 0.28 -10.06 4.30
N THR A 52 -0.78 -10.67 4.82
CA THR A 52 -0.96 -12.14 4.79
C THR A 52 -1.49 -12.70 3.47
N GLU A 53 -1.92 -11.84 2.53
CA GLU A 53 -2.38 -12.23 1.20
C GLU A 53 -1.52 -11.55 0.11
N PRO A 54 -0.21 -11.86 0.01
CA PRO A 54 0.67 -11.21 -0.96
C PRO A 54 0.24 -11.46 -2.42
N ASP A 55 -0.38 -12.60 -2.72
CA ASP A 55 -0.92 -12.92 -4.05
C ASP A 55 -2.17 -12.09 -4.42
N SER A 56 -2.78 -11.41 -3.45
CA SER A 56 -3.91 -10.50 -3.70
C SER A 56 -3.46 -9.07 -4.03
N LEU A 57 -2.15 -8.79 -3.92
CA LEU A 57 -1.59 -7.48 -4.20
C LEU A 57 -1.48 -7.26 -5.71
N GLU A 58 -2.01 -6.14 -6.19
CA GLU A 58 -2.01 -5.80 -7.63
C GLU A 58 -0.60 -5.54 -8.18
N VAL A 59 0.33 -5.10 -7.33
CA VAL A 59 1.71 -4.81 -7.70
C VAL A 59 2.65 -5.37 -6.63
N THR A 60 3.61 -6.19 -7.07
CA THR A 60 4.68 -6.74 -6.24
C THR A 60 6.04 -6.51 -6.88
N LEU A 61 7.12 -6.94 -6.20
CA LEU A 61 8.46 -6.94 -6.77
C LEU A 61 8.53 -7.70 -8.10
N ALA A 62 7.78 -8.80 -8.23
CA ALA A 62 7.73 -9.56 -9.48
C ALA A 62 7.14 -8.73 -10.62
N THR A 63 6.05 -8.02 -10.37
CA THR A 63 5.41 -7.11 -11.33
C THR A 63 6.40 -6.03 -11.79
N ILE A 64 7.05 -5.35 -10.85
CA ILE A 64 7.95 -4.23 -11.17
C ILE A 64 9.19 -4.71 -11.92
N MET A 65 9.80 -5.82 -11.51
CA MET A 65 10.93 -6.38 -12.25
C MET A 65 10.52 -6.90 -13.63
N GLY A 66 9.31 -7.46 -13.78
CA GLY A 66 8.76 -7.83 -15.09
C GLY A 66 8.59 -6.62 -16.01
N ASN A 67 8.02 -5.53 -15.49
CA ASN A 67 7.87 -4.27 -16.22
C ASN A 67 9.23 -3.71 -16.68
N LEU A 68 10.25 -3.75 -15.81
CA LEU A 68 11.61 -3.33 -16.18
C LEU A 68 12.22 -4.17 -17.30
N ILE A 69 11.99 -5.48 -17.30
CA ILE A 69 12.50 -6.37 -18.35
C ILE A 69 11.82 -6.08 -19.70
N ASN A 70 10.57 -5.64 -19.67
CA ASN A 70 9.77 -5.32 -20.85
C ASN A 70 9.86 -3.84 -21.28
N ASP A 71 10.75 -3.05 -20.67
CA ASP A 71 10.89 -1.60 -20.89
C ASP A 71 9.58 -0.80 -20.67
N GLU A 72 8.74 -1.24 -19.73
CA GLU A 72 7.50 -0.55 -19.35
C GLU A 72 7.77 0.58 -18.34
N GLU A 73 6.96 1.64 -18.40
CA GLU A 73 7.07 2.78 -17.49
C GLU A 73 6.62 2.39 -16.08
N ILE A 74 7.43 2.70 -15.08
CA ILE A 74 7.17 2.40 -13.66
C ILE A 74 7.13 3.71 -12.88
N GLU A 75 6.07 3.91 -12.11
CA GLU A 75 5.93 5.10 -11.30
C GLU A 75 6.82 5.01 -10.04
N PRO A 76 7.50 6.09 -9.65
CA PRO A 76 8.31 6.07 -8.44
C PRO A 76 7.45 5.80 -7.20
N GLY A 77 7.74 4.69 -6.50
CA GLY A 77 6.99 4.26 -5.32
C GLY A 77 5.77 3.37 -5.60
N GLU A 78 5.59 2.94 -6.85
CA GLU A 78 4.58 1.95 -7.23
C GLU A 78 4.79 0.62 -6.47
N GLY A 79 3.70 0.02 -5.99
CA GLY A 79 3.74 -1.22 -5.20
C GLY A 79 4.27 -1.08 -3.76
N ILE A 80 4.80 0.08 -3.36
CA ILE A 80 5.32 0.27 -2.00
C ILE A 80 4.16 0.37 -1.00
N LEU A 81 4.18 -0.51 0.00
CA LEU A 81 3.27 -0.56 1.12
C LEU A 81 3.86 0.17 2.33
N HIS A 82 3.01 0.84 3.09
CA HIS A 82 3.40 1.52 4.33
C HIS A 82 2.99 0.70 5.54
N HIS A 83 3.93 0.46 6.45
CA HIS A 83 3.69 -0.25 7.70
C HIS A 83 3.59 0.73 8.88
N GLU A 84 2.81 0.38 9.89
CA GLU A 84 2.56 1.22 11.08
C GLU A 84 3.81 1.51 11.92
N GLU A 85 4.77 0.58 11.94
CA GLU A 85 6.09 0.74 12.56
C GLU A 85 7.01 1.75 11.84
N GLY A 86 6.51 2.44 10.81
CA GLY A 86 7.24 3.49 10.11
C GLY A 86 8.28 2.95 9.13
N ILE A 87 8.07 1.76 8.58
CA ILE A 87 8.85 1.22 7.46
C ILE A 87 8.00 1.21 6.19
N ASP A 88 8.67 1.29 5.06
CA ASP A 88 8.08 1.09 3.74
C ASP A 88 8.47 -0.32 3.27
N LEU A 89 7.61 -1.00 2.52
CA LEU A 89 7.79 -2.38 2.08
C LEU A 89 7.48 -2.50 0.60
N MET A 90 8.41 -3.03 -0.18
CA MET A 90 8.15 -3.59 -1.49
C MET A 90 7.87 -5.09 -1.34
N PRO A 91 6.62 -5.54 -1.51
CA PRO A 91 6.21 -6.90 -1.22
C PRO A 91 6.69 -7.88 -2.30
N GLY A 92 6.94 -9.12 -1.89
CA GLY A 92 7.31 -10.25 -2.73
C GLY A 92 6.21 -11.29 -2.71
N ASN A 93 6.08 -12.04 -3.81
CA ASN A 93 5.10 -13.11 -3.94
C ASN A 93 5.69 -14.28 -4.76
N ILE A 94 4.89 -15.34 -4.93
CA ILE A 94 5.30 -16.55 -5.63
C ILE A 94 5.71 -16.30 -7.09
N GLU A 95 5.22 -15.24 -7.72
CA GLU A 95 5.52 -14.88 -9.10
C GLU A 95 7.02 -14.56 -9.32
N LEU A 96 7.77 -14.21 -8.27
CA LEU A 96 9.23 -14.07 -8.34
C LEU A 96 9.90 -15.36 -8.83
N SER A 97 9.37 -16.54 -8.50
CA SER A 97 9.91 -17.82 -9.00
C SER A 97 9.75 -17.97 -10.52
N GLY A 98 8.64 -17.48 -11.08
CA GLY A 98 8.43 -17.45 -12.53
C GLY A 98 9.35 -16.44 -13.21
N LEU A 99 9.60 -15.32 -12.55
CA LEU A 99 10.52 -14.29 -13.03
C LEU A 99 11.97 -14.77 -13.11
N GLU A 100 12.43 -15.59 -12.17
CA GLU A 100 13.78 -16.19 -12.20
C GLU A 100 14.04 -16.97 -13.49
N VAL A 101 13.03 -17.68 -14.00
CA VAL A 101 13.12 -18.40 -15.28
C VAL A 101 13.22 -17.41 -16.45
N SER A 102 12.41 -16.35 -16.43
CA SER A 102 12.43 -15.31 -17.46
C SER A 102 13.75 -14.54 -17.50
N LEU A 103 14.36 -14.28 -16.32
CA LEU A 103 15.63 -13.58 -16.18
C LEU A 103 16.81 -14.29 -16.86
N VAL A 104 16.70 -15.60 -17.15
CA VAL A 104 17.79 -16.35 -17.81
C VAL A 104 18.17 -15.73 -19.16
N ASN A 105 17.18 -15.22 -19.90
CA ASN A 105 17.35 -14.67 -21.25
C ASN A 105 17.53 -13.14 -21.27
N VAL A 106 17.49 -12.49 -20.10
CA VAL A 106 17.59 -11.04 -19.98
C VAL A 106 19.06 -10.62 -19.98
N MET A 107 19.40 -9.64 -20.81
CA MET A 107 20.72 -9.01 -20.81
C MET A 107 20.92 -8.23 -19.51
N SER A 108 22.09 -8.38 -18.87
CA SER A 108 22.40 -7.72 -17.59
C SER A 108 21.36 -8.01 -16.50
N ARG A 109 20.82 -9.23 -16.44
CA ARG A 109 19.81 -9.66 -15.46
C ARG A 109 20.18 -9.34 -14.01
N GLU A 110 21.46 -9.37 -13.67
CA GLU A 110 22.00 -9.05 -12.35
C GLU A 110 21.82 -7.58 -11.95
N THR A 111 21.56 -6.68 -12.91
CA THR A 111 21.35 -5.25 -12.66
C THR A 111 19.88 -4.85 -12.59
N VAL A 112 18.92 -5.73 -12.88
CA VAL A 112 17.48 -5.38 -12.92
C VAL A 112 17.00 -4.82 -11.59
N LEU A 113 17.32 -5.49 -10.47
CA LEU A 113 16.94 -5.02 -9.14
C LEU A 113 17.62 -3.68 -8.78
N ARG A 114 18.84 -3.46 -9.28
CA ARG A 114 19.54 -2.18 -9.09
C ARG A 114 18.80 -1.04 -9.79
N SER A 115 18.35 -1.23 -11.03
CA SER A 115 17.55 -0.24 -11.75
C SER A 115 16.27 0.13 -10.98
N TYR A 116 15.59 -0.87 -10.40
CA TYR A 116 14.44 -0.60 -9.54
C TYR A 116 14.81 0.26 -8.31
N ILE A 117 15.90 -0.08 -7.61
CA ILE A 117 16.33 0.66 -6.42
C ILE A 117 16.66 2.12 -6.76
N GLU A 118 17.27 2.38 -7.92
CA GLU A 118 17.57 3.72 -8.41
C GLU A 118 16.28 4.53 -8.67
N ILE A 119 15.24 3.91 -9.23
CA ILE A 119 13.91 4.53 -9.40
C ILE A 119 13.27 4.80 -8.04
N ALA A 120 13.31 3.83 -7.13
CA ALA A 120 12.72 3.95 -5.80
C ALA A 120 13.39 5.05 -4.97
N GLU A 121 14.72 5.22 -5.06
CA GLU A 121 15.43 6.31 -4.37
C GLU A 121 14.92 7.69 -4.79
N ASN A 122 14.57 7.87 -6.07
CA ASN A 122 14.05 9.12 -6.62
C ASN A 122 12.55 9.34 -6.32
N GLY A 123 11.84 8.29 -5.89
CA GLY A 123 10.39 8.27 -5.70
C GLY A 123 9.88 8.27 -4.27
N LEU A 124 10.74 7.97 -3.30
CA LEU A 124 10.30 7.87 -1.91
C LEU A 124 9.75 9.21 -1.43
N PRO A 125 8.46 9.31 -1.07
CA PRO A 125 7.87 10.58 -0.67
C PRO A 125 8.62 11.17 0.53
N GLU A 126 8.84 12.49 0.52
CA GLU A 126 9.37 13.18 1.68
C GLU A 126 8.47 12.96 2.89
N ARG A 127 8.92 12.12 3.84
CA ARG A 127 8.24 12.00 5.13
C ARG A 127 8.23 13.37 5.80
N LYS A 128 7.02 13.90 6.03
CA LYS A 128 6.83 14.91 7.07
C LYS A 128 7.12 14.24 8.39
N GLU A 129 8.15 14.70 9.10
CA GLU A 129 8.36 14.34 10.50
C GLU A 129 7.04 14.52 11.24
N LYS A 130 6.51 13.44 11.83
CA LYS A 130 5.41 13.56 12.78
C LYS A 130 5.97 14.22 14.03
N LYS A 131 6.06 15.56 14.04
CA LYS A 131 5.88 16.29 15.30
C LYS A 131 4.50 15.88 15.81
N LYS A 132 4.47 15.35 17.04
CA LYS A 132 3.24 15.23 17.81
C LYS A 132 2.62 16.63 17.82
N GLU A 133 1.55 16.82 17.07
CA GLU A 133 0.41 17.70 17.37
C GLU A 133 -0.47 17.82 16.12
N ASP A 134 -1.76 17.58 16.37
CA ASP A 134 -2.92 18.04 15.64
C ASP A 134 -3.17 17.57 14.21
N ALA A 135 -4.08 16.59 14.18
CA ALA A 135 -4.90 16.25 13.05
C ALA A 135 -5.76 17.45 12.62
N ASP A 136 -5.45 18.07 11.48
CA ASP A 136 -6.51 18.62 10.60
C ASP A 136 -6.06 18.83 9.14
N LYS A 137 -6.55 17.94 8.26
CA LYS A 137 -7.16 18.24 6.94
C LYS A 137 -6.32 18.73 5.72
N PRO A 138 -6.86 18.64 4.47
CA PRO A 138 -6.43 17.60 3.52
C PRO A 138 -5.99 18.12 2.14
N LYS A 139 -5.32 17.29 1.32
CA LYS A 139 -5.12 17.55 -0.12
C LYS A 139 -5.73 16.47 -1.03
N THR A 140 -6.83 16.89 -1.66
CA THR A 140 -7.44 16.56 -2.96
C THR A 140 -7.09 15.27 -3.72
N LYS A 141 -8.14 14.45 -3.98
CA LYS A 141 -8.16 13.26 -4.84
C LYS A 141 -8.42 13.58 -6.33
N LYS A 142 -7.65 12.96 -7.25
CA LYS A 142 -8.11 12.67 -8.62
C LYS A 142 -9.19 11.58 -8.59
N LYS A 143 -10.11 11.65 -9.56
CA LYS A 143 -11.36 10.87 -9.65
C LYS A 143 -11.10 9.53 -10.34
N GLY A 144 -11.28 8.43 -9.62
CA GLY A 144 -11.47 7.08 -10.16
C GLY A 144 -12.52 6.36 -9.31
N ARG A 145 -13.58 5.83 -9.92
CA ARG A 145 -14.66 5.10 -9.24
C ARG A 145 -14.16 3.70 -8.87
N SER A 146 -13.39 3.57 -7.78
CA SER A 146 -13.13 2.24 -7.21
C SER A 146 -14.41 1.71 -6.54
N LYS A 147 -14.95 0.61 -7.08
CA LYS A 147 -16.04 -0.15 -6.48
C LYS A 147 -15.47 -0.84 -5.24
N LYS A 148 -15.87 -0.44 -4.03
CA LYS A 148 -15.29 -0.99 -2.79
C LYS A 148 -15.86 -2.36 -2.46
N VAL A 149 -15.03 -3.20 -1.87
CA VAL A 149 -15.42 -4.50 -1.33
C VAL A 149 -15.66 -4.37 0.18
N CYS A 150 -16.71 -5.03 0.68
CA CYS A 150 -17.05 -4.98 2.09
C CYS A 150 -16.08 -5.85 2.92
N PRO A 151 -15.44 -5.31 3.97
CA PRO A 151 -14.52 -6.08 4.80
C PRO A 151 -15.23 -7.17 5.63
N ASN A 152 -16.51 -6.99 5.93
CA ASN A 152 -17.27 -7.93 6.75
C ASN A 152 -17.78 -9.17 5.98
N CYS A 153 -18.09 -9.04 4.68
CA CYS A 153 -18.71 -10.17 3.94
C CYS A 153 -18.18 -10.37 2.52
N GLY A 154 -17.11 -9.66 2.12
CA GLY A 154 -16.49 -9.80 0.80
C GLY A 154 -17.36 -9.33 -0.38
N ARG A 155 -18.59 -8.86 -0.16
CA ARG A 155 -19.49 -8.42 -1.23
C ARG A 155 -19.14 -7.02 -1.73
N LYS A 156 -19.35 -6.78 -3.03
CA LYS A 156 -19.23 -5.43 -3.62
C LYS A 156 -20.24 -4.48 -2.99
N MET A 157 -19.76 -3.32 -2.54
CA MET A 157 -20.57 -2.27 -1.95
C MET A 157 -21.27 -1.45 -3.03
N LYS A 158 -22.54 -1.10 -2.80
CA LYS A 158 -23.34 -0.30 -3.72
C LYS A 158 -23.26 1.17 -3.33
N GLN A 159 -22.92 2.03 -4.29
CA GLN A 159 -22.92 3.47 -4.08
C GLN A 159 -24.34 3.99 -3.84
N GLN A 160 -24.55 4.71 -2.73
CA GLN A 160 -25.81 5.37 -2.40
C GLN A 160 -25.75 6.86 -2.73
N PHE A 161 -24.67 7.52 -2.32
CA PHE A 161 -24.40 8.93 -2.64
C PHE A 161 -22.96 9.10 -3.13
N ILE A 162 -22.62 10.29 -3.63
CA ILE A 162 -21.23 10.62 -3.98
C ILE A 162 -20.37 10.56 -2.71
N GLY A 163 -19.52 9.54 -2.63
CA GLY A 163 -18.66 9.31 -1.48
C GLY A 163 -19.28 8.52 -0.33
N LEU A 164 -20.44 7.88 -0.51
CA LEU A 164 -21.04 6.94 0.45
C LEU A 164 -21.46 5.63 -0.26
N GLN A 165 -20.98 4.49 0.23
CA GLN A 165 -21.30 3.15 -0.30
C GLN A 165 -21.79 2.23 0.82
N HIS A 166 -22.80 1.41 0.53
CA HIS A 166 -23.43 0.50 1.49
C HIS A 166 -23.25 -0.96 1.05
N CYS A 167 -22.95 -1.82 2.00
CA CYS A 167 -23.09 -3.26 1.87
C CYS A 167 -24.43 -3.73 2.46
N LYS A 168 -24.98 -4.83 1.93
CA LYS A 168 -26.20 -5.46 2.45
C LYS A 168 -26.06 -5.99 3.88
N CYS A 169 -24.86 -6.35 4.33
CA CYS A 169 -24.61 -6.94 5.66
C CYS A 169 -24.64 -5.94 6.83
N GLY A 170 -24.94 -4.67 6.59
CA GLY A 170 -24.91 -3.63 7.62
C GLY A 170 -23.68 -2.72 7.57
N MET A 171 -22.62 -3.09 6.85
CA MET A 171 -21.42 -2.26 6.73
C MET A 171 -21.59 -1.13 5.70
N SER A 172 -21.02 0.04 5.98
CA SER A 172 -21.00 1.22 5.11
C SER A 172 -19.58 1.77 4.98
N TRP A 173 -19.32 2.53 3.91
CA TRP A 173 -18.07 3.24 3.70
C TRP A 173 -18.35 4.67 3.27
N LYS A 174 -17.76 5.64 3.95
CA LYS A 174 -17.83 7.06 3.58
C LYS A 174 -16.43 7.63 3.37
N LYS A 175 -16.27 8.50 2.37
CA LYS A 175 -14.96 9.02 1.94
C LYS A 175 -14.12 9.67 3.05
N ASP A 176 -14.77 10.28 4.03
CA ASP A 176 -14.17 11.00 5.16
C ASP A 176 -14.20 10.22 6.49
N ILE A 177 -14.93 9.11 6.57
CA ILE A 177 -15.05 8.30 7.80
C ILE A 177 -14.33 6.95 7.68
N GLY A 178 -14.26 6.37 6.48
CA GLY A 178 -13.80 4.99 6.30
C GLY A 178 -14.97 4.00 6.39
N TYR A 179 -14.67 2.75 6.75
CA TYR A 179 -15.68 1.70 6.96
C TYR A 179 -16.31 1.83 8.35
N PHE A 180 -17.63 1.64 8.45
CA PHE A 180 -18.37 1.69 9.71
C PHE A 180 -19.64 0.84 9.63
N GLU A 181 -20.07 0.30 10.76
CA GLU A 181 -21.33 -0.43 10.87
C GLU A 181 -22.51 0.52 10.99
N ARG A 182 -23.61 0.23 10.30
CA ARG A 182 -24.84 1.01 10.41
C ARG A 182 -25.60 0.61 11.66
N THR A 183 -25.96 1.59 12.47
CA THR A 183 -26.89 1.46 13.59
C THR A 183 -28.29 1.96 13.18
N GLY A 184 -29.33 1.51 13.87
CA GLY A 184 -30.73 1.78 13.49
C GLY A 184 -31.17 3.25 13.63
N ASP A 185 -30.46 4.02 14.42
CA ASP A 185 -30.62 5.46 14.65
C ASP A 185 -29.93 6.33 13.58
N MET A 186 -29.06 5.76 12.74
CA MET A 186 -28.40 6.49 11.66
C MET A 186 -29.35 6.84 10.51
N VAL A 187 -29.40 8.13 10.18
CA VAL A 187 -30.13 8.70 9.05
C VAL A 187 -29.13 9.27 8.04
N PHE A 188 -29.11 8.70 6.83
CA PHE A 188 -28.27 9.18 5.74
C PHE A 188 -29.02 10.20 4.90
N ALA A 189 -28.51 11.43 4.84
CA ALA A 189 -29.14 12.54 4.13
C ALA A 189 -28.14 13.29 3.23
N LEU A 190 -28.65 14.09 2.30
CA LEU A 190 -27.84 15.03 1.53
C LEU A 190 -28.06 16.44 2.08
N GLU A 191 -26.96 17.13 2.36
CA GLU A 191 -26.99 18.52 2.81
C GLU A 191 -26.25 19.40 1.81
N ARG A 192 -26.84 20.56 1.49
CA ARG A 192 -26.18 21.56 0.66
C ARG A 192 -25.19 22.35 1.53
N ARG A 193 -23.90 22.22 1.23
CA ARG A 193 -22.85 23.01 1.89
C ARG A 193 -22.12 23.88 0.87
N LYS A 194 -21.83 25.12 1.24
CA LYS A 194 -20.90 25.96 0.48
C LYS A 194 -19.48 25.46 0.73
N VAL A 195 -18.83 24.97 -0.33
CA VAL A 195 -17.42 24.56 -0.31
C VAL A 195 -16.68 25.53 -1.22
N GLY A 196 -16.10 26.57 -0.62
CA GLY A 196 -15.56 27.72 -1.34
C GLY A 196 -16.69 28.51 -2.04
N LYS A 197 -16.48 28.88 -3.31
CA LYS A 197 -17.47 29.62 -4.11
C LYS A 197 -18.61 28.74 -4.69
N LYS A 198 -18.62 27.42 -4.45
CA LYS A 198 -19.58 26.48 -5.04
C LYS A 198 -20.43 25.80 -3.96
N THR A 199 -21.74 25.75 -4.16
CA THR A 199 -22.65 24.94 -3.34
C THR A 199 -22.59 23.50 -3.81
N LYS A 200 -22.24 22.57 -2.92
CA LYS A 200 -22.17 21.12 -3.18
C LYS A 200 -23.16 20.37 -2.30
N GLN A 201 -23.77 19.32 -2.83
CA GLN A 201 -24.49 18.35 -2.01
C GLN A 201 -23.50 17.34 -1.44
N CYS A 202 -23.45 17.25 -0.12
CA CYS A 202 -22.58 16.34 0.60
C CYS A 202 -23.42 15.34 1.39
N PRO A 203 -23.09 14.04 1.35
CA PRO A 203 -23.72 13.07 2.22
C PRO A 203 -23.34 13.34 3.68
N VAL A 204 -24.35 13.42 4.53
CA VAL A 204 -24.22 13.57 5.98
C VAL A 204 -24.91 12.38 6.66
N ILE A 205 -24.36 11.99 7.80
CA ILE A 205 -24.96 11.00 8.69
C ILE A 205 -25.50 11.81 9.86
N ARG A 206 -26.81 11.72 10.10
CA ARG A 206 -27.47 12.23 11.29
C ARG A 206 -27.86 11.05 12.17
N TYR A 207 -28.06 11.31 13.45
CA TYR A 207 -28.58 10.33 14.38
C TYR A 207 -29.95 10.84 14.84
N ARG A 208 -30.92 9.95 14.96
CA ARG A 208 -32.26 10.27 15.50
C ARG A 208 -32.19 10.52 17.00
#